data_AF-A0A0S1XBY1-F1
#
_entry.id   AF-A0A0S1XBY1-F1
#
_cell.length_a   1.000
_cell.length_b   1.000
_cell.length_c   1.000
_cell.angle_alpha   90.00
_cell.angle_beta   90.00
_cell.angle_gamma   90.00
#
_symmetry.space_group_name_H-M   'P 1'
#
loop_
_entity.id
_entity.type
_entity.pdbx_description
1 polymer ?
#
loop_
_entity_poly.entity_id
_entity_poly.type
_entity_poly.pdbx_seq_one_letter_code
_entity_poly.pdbx_strand_id
1 'polypeptide(L)'
;MGEGMLALRGNRKEIAAWYFIALLLSIAVEGEGGTANPFHFFFLILISTLLMLLAIKLFAPILIRRLLFVLELAFLTLAFAYLLSSFSLPWYLSIVAPIVRITAGERAENASVAVIAGVLAGLVGKGMHPGDAALLLSITAVYDFIAVFITGHMKTIARAVSPSFSEGPVSSDRYSLGSGDVALPAVMASAAFKAAPVVGMVSTLAAMVGLVLLFVYVSRKPGILPALPFIAFPQLMMYVLLSYLR
;
A
#
# COMPACT_ATOMS: atom_id res chain seq x y z
N MET A 1 33.98 -11.26 19.69
CA MET A 1 33.63 -11.62 18.30
C MET A 1 32.56 -12.71 18.33
N GLY A 2 31.37 -12.36 18.77
CA GLY A 2 30.25 -13.30 18.94
C GLY A 2 28.95 -12.59 18.57
N GLU A 3 28.19 -13.23 17.69
CA GLU A 3 26.72 -13.16 17.58
C GLU A 3 26.05 -11.78 17.69
N GLY A 4 26.59 -10.79 17.00
CA GLY A 4 25.81 -9.63 16.56
C GLY A 4 24.94 -10.00 15.37
N MET A 5 24.05 -10.99 15.54
CA MET A 5 23.16 -11.48 14.51
C MET A 5 22.19 -10.36 14.14
N LEU A 6 22.49 -9.68 13.02
CA LEU A 6 21.68 -8.71 12.29
C LEU A 6 20.17 -8.93 12.47
N ALA A 7 19.61 -8.29 13.50
CA ALA A 7 18.17 -8.16 13.70
C ALA A 7 17.62 -7.06 12.78
N LEU A 8 17.91 -7.15 11.49
CA LEU A 8 17.25 -6.37 10.44
C LEU A 8 16.13 -7.20 9.84
N ARG A 9 15.21 -7.63 10.69
CA ARG A 9 13.92 -8.18 10.27
C ARG A 9 12.94 -7.01 10.21
N GLY A 10 13.04 -6.25 9.11
CA GLY A 10 12.02 -5.29 8.71
C GLY A 10 10.62 -5.90 8.82
N ASN A 11 9.65 -5.04 9.09
CA ASN A 11 8.31 -5.39 9.54
C ASN A 11 7.48 -6.13 8.46
N ARG A 12 7.81 -7.41 8.21
CA ARG A 12 7.18 -8.31 7.21
C ARG A 12 5.66 -8.52 7.41
N LYS A 13 5.07 -7.97 8.48
CA LYS A 13 3.66 -8.18 8.84
C LYS A 13 2.71 -7.14 8.22
N GLU A 14 3.19 -5.99 7.77
CA GLU A 14 2.33 -4.95 7.15
C GLU A 14 2.11 -5.19 5.65
N ILE A 15 3.15 -5.66 4.96
CA ILE A 15 3.14 -6.13 3.57
C ILE A 15 2.09 -7.24 3.35
N ALA A 16 1.84 -8.02 4.40
CA ALA A 16 0.90 -9.12 4.47
C ALA A 16 -0.56 -8.77 4.17
N ALA A 17 -1.03 -7.69 4.80
CA ALA A 17 -2.42 -7.24 4.73
C ALA A 17 -2.75 -6.81 3.29
N TRP A 18 -1.79 -6.21 2.60
CA TRP A 18 -1.97 -5.77 1.23
C TRP A 18 -2.04 -6.90 0.21
N TYR A 19 -1.34 -8.01 0.40
CA TYR A 19 -1.52 -9.17 -0.49
C TYR A 19 -2.89 -9.83 -0.32
N PHE A 20 -3.43 -9.83 0.89
CA PHE A 20 -4.77 -10.36 1.13
C PHE A 20 -5.86 -9.40 0.60
N ILE A 21 -5.65 -8.08 0.75
CA ILE A 21 -6.46 -7.05 0.09
C ILE A 21 -6.36 -7.20 -1.43
N ALA A 22 -5.16 -7.34 -2.00
CA ALA A 22 -4.93 -7.53 -3.43
C ALA A 22 -5.64 -8.77 -3.99
N LEU A 23 -5.62 -9.88 -3.24
CA LEU A 23 -6.32 -11.11 -3.57
C LEU A 23 -7.84 -10.91 -3.59
N LEU A 24 -8.38 -10.18 -2.59
CA LEU A 24 -9.81 -9.87 -2.51
C LEU A 24 -10.23 -8.86 -3.59
N LEU A 25 -9.36 -7.91 -3.91
CA LEU A 25 -9.57 -6.91 -4.95
C LEU A 25 -9.53 -7.51 -6.35
N SER A 26 -8.64 -8.47 -6.62
CA SER A 26 -8.63 -9.18 -7.91
C SER A 26 -9.92 -9.96 -8.13
N ILE A 27 -10.46 -10.57 -7.07
CA ILE A 27 -11.76 -11.27 -7.12
C ILE A 27 -12.91 -10.27 -7.35
N ALA A 28 -12.86 -9.08 -6.75
CA ALA A 28 -13.91 -8.07 -6.88
C ALA A 28 -13.94 -7.36 -8.25
N VAL A 29 -12.79 -7.26 -8.93
CA VAL A 29 -12.65 -6.58 -10.23
C VAL A 29 -13.12 -7.45 -11.41
N GLU A 30 -13.14 -8.78 -11.27
CA GLU A 30 -13.53 -9.70 -12.36
C GLU A 30 -15.06 -9.86 -12.54
N GLY A 31 -15.88 -9.23 -11.69
CA GLY A 31 -17.34 -9.20 -11.82
C GLY A 31 -17.82 -8.20 -12.88
N GLU A 32 -17.73 -8.60 -14.14
CA GLU A 32 -18.34 -8.04 -15.37
C GLU A 32 -19.10 -6.68 -15.29
N GLY A 33 -18.53 -5.66 -15.94
CA GLY A 33 -19.26 -4.50 -16.50
C GLY A 33 -19.77 -3.42 -15.53
N GLY A 34 -19.79 -3.68 -14.22
CA GLY A 34 -20.23 -2.71 -13.22
C GLY A 34 -19.16 -1.69 -12.85
N THR A 35 -19.53 -0.41 -12.74
CA THR A 35 -18.70 0.61 -12.09
C THR A 35 -18.38 0.16 -10.66
N ALA A 36 -17.09 0.00 -10.34
CA ALA A 36 -16.62 -0.42 -9.03
C ALA A 36 -17.11 0.51 -7.91
N ASN A 37 -18.03 0.03 -7.07
CA ASN A 37 -18.61 0.81 -5.98
C ASN A 37 -17.55 1.06 -4.88
N PRO A 38 -17.20 2.33 -4.57
CA PRO A 38 -16.14 2.65 -3.62
C PRO A 38 -16.44 2.17 -2.19
N PHE A 39 -17.71 2.10 -1.80
CA PHE A 39 -18.09 1.54 -0.49
C PHE A 39 -17.80 0.04 -0.42
N HIS A 40 -18.05 -0.70 -1.50
CA HIS A 40 -17.74 -2.13 -1.55
C HIS A 40 -16.24 -2.36 -1.37
N PHE A 41 -15.40 -1.59 -2.07
CA PHE A 41 -13.94 -1.62 -1.91
C PHE A 41 -13.50 -1.28 -0.48
N PHE A 42 -14.08 -0.23 0.11
CA PHE A 42 -13.79 0.15 1.49
C PHE A 42 -14.13 -0.97 2.48
N PHE A 43 -15.32 -1.59 2.37
CA PHE A 43 -15.71 -2.71 3.21
C PHE A 43 -14.80 -3.93 3.00
N LEU A 44 -14.39 -4.22 1.77
CA LEU A 44 -13.42 -5.29 1.50
C LEU A 44 -12.07 -5.03 2.19
N ILE A 45 -11.58 -3.79 2.20
CA ILE A 45 -10.36 -3.41 2.93
C ILE A 45 -10.54 -3.67 4.44
N LEU A 46 -11.68 -3.30 5.02
CA LEU A 46 -11.97 -3.54 6.45
C LEU A 46 -12.06 -5.03 6.78
N ILE A 47 -12.81 -5.81 6.00
CA ILE A 47 -12.97 -7.26 6.17
C ILE A 47 -11.61 -7.96 6.01
N SER A 48 -10.83 -7.57 5.01
CA SER A 48 -9.49 -8.09 4.78
C SER A 48 -8.57 -7.84 5.97
N THR A 49 -8.60 -6.62 6.52
CA THR A 49 -7.83 -6.26 7.71
C THR A 49 -8.26 -7.09 8.92
N LEU A 50 -9.57 -7.26 9.13
CA LEU A 50 -10.12 -8.07 10.21
C LEU A 50 -9.70 -9.55 10.08
N LEU A 51 -9.81 -10.12 8.88
CA LEU A 51 -9.41 -11.50 8.60
C LEU A 51 -7.91 -11.70 8.80
N MET A 52 -7.07 -10.73 8.41
CA MET A 52 -5.64 -10.76 8.66
C MET A 52 -5.34 -10.77 10.16
N LEU A 53 -6.00 -9.91 10.95
CA LEU A 53 -5.85 -9.89 12.41
C LEU A 53 -6.31 -11.21 13.04
N LEU A 54 -7.42 -11.77 12.56
CA LEU A 54 -7.91 -13.08 12.99
C LEU A 54 -6.91 -14.19 12.67
N ALA A 55 -6.34 -14.20 11.45
CA ALA A 55 -5.32 -15.15 11.04
C ALA A 55 -4.08 -15.03 11.94
N ILE A 56 -3.65 -13.81 12.26
CA ILE A 56 -2.52 -13.57 13.19
C ILE A 56 -2.80 -14.14 14.58
N LYS A 57 -4.05 -14.08 15.04
CA LYS A 57 -4.47 -14.60 16.34
C LYS A 57 -4.60 -16.12 16.36
N LEU A 58 -5.05 -16.73 15.26
CA LEU A 58 -5.34 -18.16 15.18
C LEU A 58 -4.13 -19.02 14.81
N PHE A 59 -3.21 -18.50 13.99
CA PHE A 59 -2.10 -19.29 13.44
C PHE A 59 -0.76 -18.94 14.11
N ALA A 60 0.17 -19.91 14.09
CA ALA A 60 1.52 -19.69 14.58
C ALA A 60 2.22 -18.56 13.77
N PRO A 61 2.93 -17.62 14.42
CA PRO A 61 3.57 -16.48 13.74
C PRO A 61 4.51 -16.89 12.60
N ILE A 62 5.16 -18.05 12.72
CA ILE A 62 6.05 -18.59 11.69
C ILE A 62 5.31 -19.05 10.44
N LEU A 63 4.11 -19.63 10.60
CA LEU A 63 3.27 -20.08 9.49
C LEU A 63 2.76 -18.89 8.70
N ILE A 64 2.23 -17.88 9.39
CA ILE A 64 1.76 -16.64 8.77
C ILE A 64 2.88 -15.98 7.97
N ARG A 65 4.07 -15.80 8.57
CA ARG A 65 5.20 -15.20 7.86
C ARG A 65 5.59 -15.97 6.59
N ARG A 66 5.58 -17.31 6.62
CA ARG A 66 5.87 -18.14 5.44
C ARG A 66 4.79 -18.00 4.37
N LEU A 67 3.52 -18.06 4.76
CA LEU A 67 2.38 -17.89 3.87
C LEU A 67 2.45 -16.55 3.13
N LEU A 68 2.69 -15.47 3.87
CA LEU A 68 2.75 -14.11 3.31
C LEU A 68 3.92 -13.93 2.35
N PHE A 69 5.07 -14.53 2.68
CA PHE A 69 6.22 -14.51 1.78
C PHE A 69 5.95 -15.28 0.48
N VAL A 70 5.26 -16.42 0.55
CA VAL A 70 4.88 -17.16 -0.67
C VAL A 70 3.86 -16.36 -1.50
N LEU A 71 2.87 -15.73 -0.84
CA LEU A 71 1.90 -14.85 -1.51
C LEU A 71 2.61 -13.66 -2.17
N GLU A 72 3.55 -13.02 -1.48
CA GLU A 72 4.38 -11.94 -2.05
C GLU A 72 5.06 -12.35 -3.35
N LEU A 73 5.74 -13.50 -3.36
CA LEU A 73 6.44 -13.99 -4.55
C LEU A 73 5.46 -14.35 -5.68
N ALA A 74 4.30 -14.92 -5.35
CA ALA A 74 3.25 -15.21 -6.32
C ALA A 74 2.70 -13.91 -6.95
N PHE A 75 2.36 -12.91 -6.13
CA PHE A 75 1.90 -11.61 -6.61
C PHE A 75 2.96 -10.87 -7.41
N LEU A 76 4.22 -10.95 -7.01
CA LEU A 76 5.32 -10.37 -7.77
C LEU A 76 5.43 -10.99 -9.16
N THR A 77 5.30 -12.32 -9.24
CA THR A 77 5.32 -13.07 -10.49
C THR A 77 4.14 -12.66 -11.38
N LEU A 78 2.93 -12.59 -10.83
CA LEU A 78 1.74 -12.14 -11.56
C LEU A 78 1.86 -10.69 -12.04
N ALA A 79 2.34 -9.78 -11.17
CA ALA A 79 2.54 -8.39 -11.50
C ALA A 79 3.56 -8.21 -12.65
N PHE A 80 4.68 -8.95 -12.61
CA PHE A 80 5.65 -8.93 -13.70
C PHE A 80 5.13 -9.59 -14.98
N ALA A 81 4.37 -10.68 -14.89
CA ALA A 81 3.74 -11.30 -16.05
C ALA A 81 2.78 -10.31 -16.76
N TYR A 82 2.02 -9.54 -15.99
CA TYR A 82 1.16 -8.46 -16.51
C TYR A 82 1.96 -7.32 -17.16
N LEU A 83 3.07 -6.91 -16.54
CA LEU A 83 3.95 -5.89 -17.14
C LEU A 83 4.58 -6.39 -18.44
N LEU A 84 5.11 -7.61 -18.46
CA LEU A 84 5.76 -8.22 -19.63
C LEU A 84 4.78 -8.42 -20.80
N SER A 85 3.53 -8.82 -20.52
CA SER A 85 2.52 -8.97 -21.57
C SER A 85 2.19 -7.65 -22.26
N SER A 86 2.33 -6.52 -21.55
CA SER A 86 2.17 -5.18 -22.13
C SER A 86 3.27 -4.83 -23.16
N PHE A 87 4.39 -5.55 -23.16
CA PHE A 87 5.49 -5.42 -24.12
C PHE A 87 5.61 -6.63 -25.07
N SER A 88 4.59 -7.50 -25.13
CA SER A 88 4.62 -8.74 -25.92
C SER A 88 5.77 -9.70 -25.57
N LEU A 89 6.27 -9.63 -24.32
CA LEU A 89 7.32 -10.52 -23.84
C LEU A 89 6.72 -11.81 -23.24
N PRO A 90 7.44 -12.96 -23.33
CA PRO A 90 6.94 -14.22 -22.78
C PRO A 90 6.76 -14.20 -21.26
N TRP A 91 5.64 -14.73 -20.78
CA TRP A 91 5.25 -14.69 -19.36
C TRP A 91 6.23 -15.42 -18.42
N TYR A 92 6.95 -16.44 -18.89
CA TYR A 92 7.87 -17.22 -18.06
C TYR A 92 9.08 -16.39 -17.58
N LEU A 93 9.39 -15.26 -18.23
CA LEU A 93 10.43 -14.32 -17.78
C LEU A 93 10.06 -13.64 -16.45
N SER A 94 8.79 -13.66 -16.04
CA SER A 94 8.33 -13.11 -14.76
C SER A 94 8.96 -13.78 -13.53
N ILE A 95 9.46 -15.02 -13.66
CA ILE A 95 10.13 -15.77 -12.59
C ILE A 95 11.46 -15.13 -12.19
N VAL A 96 12.06 -14.29 -13.04
CA VAL A 96 13.28 -13.54 -12.69
C VAL A 96 13.04 -12.59 -11.53
N ALA A 97 11.86 -11.97 -11.45
CA ALA A 97 11.54 -11.00 -10.40
C ALA A 97 11.59 -11.59 -8.96
N PRO A 98 10.93 -12.73 -8.64
CA PRO A 98 11.06 -13.36 -7.33
C PRO A 98 12.49 -13.85 -7.04
N ILE A 99 13.26 -14.29 -8.06
CA ILE A 99 14.67 -14.68 -7.88
C ILE A 99 15.51 -13.46 -7.45
N VAL A 100 15.35 -12.33 -8.13
CA VAL A 100 16.03 -11.07 -7.77
C VAL A 100 15.61 -10.62 -6.37
N ARG A 101 14.31 -10.69 -6.05
CA ARG A 101 13.77 -10.36 -4.73
C ARG A 101 14.41 -11.18 -3.60
N ILE A 102 14.67 -12.47 -3.83
CA ILE A 102 15.31 -13.35 -2.84
C ILE A 102 16.81 -13.02 -2.68
N THR A 103 17.48 -12.63 -3.76
CA THR A 103 18.96 -12.51 -3.78
C THR A 103 19.49 -11.09 -3.52
N ALA A 104 18.74 -10.03 -3.85
CA ALA A 104 19.23 -8.65 -3.87
C ALA A 104 18.90 -7.81 -2.61
N GLY A 105 18.48 -8.44 -1.52
CA GLY A 105 18.35 -7.82 -0.20
C GLY A 105 17.24 -6.77 -0.05
N GLU A 106 17.41 -5.81 0.86
CA GLU A 106 16.37 -4.84 1.27
C GLU A 106 15.90 -3.92 0.12
N ARG A 107 16.79 -3.54 -0.81
CA ARG A 107 16.40 -2.68 -1.94
C ARG A 107 15.41 -3.40 -2.87
N ALA A 108 15.66 -4.68 -3.14
CA ALA A 108 14.77 -5.50 -3.95
C ALA A 108 13.45 -5.80 -3.25
N GLU A 109 13.46 -5.89 -1.91
CA GLU A 109 12.23 -5.93 -1.10
C GLU A 109 11.34 -4.73 -1.35
N ASN A 110 11.86 -3.52 -1.12
CA ASN A 110 11.09 -2.29 -1.31
C ASN A 110 10.65 -2.10 -2.76
N ALA A 111 11.52 -2.42 -3.73
CA ALA A 111 11.20 -2.37 -5.15
C ALA A 111 10.08 -3.36 -5.51
N SER A 112 10.10 -4.58 -4.98
CA SER A 112 9.04 -5.57 -5.25
C SER A 112 7.68 -5.14 -4.71
N VAL A 113 7.65 -4.59 -3.50
CA VAL A 113 6.42 -4.06 -2.89
C VAL A 113 5.90 -2.87 -3.70
N ALA A 114 6.78 -1.97 -4.13
CA ALA A 114 6.41 -0.83 -4.98
C ALA A 114 5.86 -1.28 -6.34
N VAL A 115 6.47 -2.28 -6.98
CA VAL A 115 5.99 -2.83 -8.25
C VAL A 115 4.60 -3.45 -8.07
N ILE A 116 4.41 -4.27 -7.03
CA ILE A 116 3.11 -4.92 -6.80
C ILE A 116 2.04 -3.87 -6.49
N ALA A 117 2.33 -2.91 -5.59
CA ALA A 117 1.42 -1.83 -5.27
C ALA A 117 1.06 -1.01 -6.53
N GLY A 118 2.03 -0.70 -7.38
CA GLY A 118 1.81 0.04 -8.62
C GLY A 118 0.96 -0.72 -9.64
N VAL A 119 1.24 -2.00 -9.86
CA VAL A 119 0.44 -2.83 -10.79
C VAL A 119 -0.98 -3.01 -10.29
N LEU A 120 -1.16 -3.34 -9.01
CA LEU A 120 -2.50 -3.46 -8.42
C LEU A 120 -3.27 -2.15 -8.45
N ALA A 121 -2.60 -1.04 -8.12
CA ALA A 121 -3.19 0.29 -8.20
C ALA A 121 -3.63 0.64 -9.62
N GLY A 122 -2.81 0.28 -10.62
CA GLY A 122 -3.13 0.45 -12.03
C GLY A 122 -4.33 -0.40 -12.48
N LEU A 123 -4.38 -1.66 -12.06
CA LEU A 123 -5.49 -2.57 -12.37
C LEU A 123 -6.81 -2.09 -11.75
N VAL A 124 -6.80 -1.77 -10.46
CA VAL A 124 -7.98 -1.27 -9.74
C VAL A 124 -8.39 0.11 -10.28
N GLY A 125 -7.44 1.04 -10.42
CA GLY A 125 -7.71 2.39 -10.91
C GLY A 125 -8.25 2.42 -12.34
N LYS A 126 -7.79 1.53 -13.21
CA LYS A 126 -8.35 1.37 -14.57
C LYS A 126 -9.84 0.97 -14.55
N GLY A 127 -10.27 0.20 -13.53
CA GLY A 127 -11.65 -0.25 -13.35
C GLY A 127 -12.57 0.76 -12.67
N MET A 128 -12.03 1.79 -12.01
CA MET A 128 -12.81 2.77 -11.25
C MET A 128 -13.06 4.07 -12.03
N HIS A 129 -14.18 4.74 -11.76
CA HIS A 129 -14.36 6.13 -12.18
C HIS A 129 -13.48 7.04 -11.28
N PRO A 130 -12.89 8.14 -11.80
CA PRO A 130 -12.08 9.05 -10.99
C PRO A 130 -12.78 9.56 -9.73
N GLY A 131 -14.09 9.86 -9.83
CA GLY A 131 -14.90 10.28 -8.69
C GLY A 131 -15.03 9.20 -7.61
N ASP A 132 -15.18 7.94 -8.00
CA ASP A 132 -15.25 6.81 -7.07
C ASP A 132 -13.91 6.57 -6.38
N ALA A 133 -12.80 6.68 -7.14
CA ALA A 133 -11.46 6.56 -6.58
C ALA A 133 -11.15 7.72 -5.60
N ALA A 134 -11.60 8.94 -5.91
CA ALA A 134 -11.48 10.10 -5.02
C ALA A 134 -12.29 9.90 -3.73
N LEU A 135 -13.51 9.35 -3.85
CA LEU A 135 -14.35 9.03 -2.70
C LEU A 135 -13.74 7.93 -1.83
N LEU A 136 -13.24 6.85 -2.44
CA LEU A 136 -12.53 5.77 -1.74
C LEU A 136 -11.31 6.30 -0.98
N LEU A 137 -10.48 7.12 -1.63
CA LEU A 137 -9.30 7.72 -1.01
C LEU A 137 -9.70 8.65 0.16
N SER A 138 -10.76 9.45 -0.01
CA SER A 138 -11.27 10.35 1.03
C SER A 138 -11.75 9.60 2.26
N ILE A 139 -12.61 8.58 2.08
CA ILE A 139 -13.14 7.78 3.19
C ILE A 139 -12.01 7.04 3.91
N THR A 140 -11.05 6.49 3.16
CA THR A 140 -9.94 5.74 3.77
C THR A 140 -8.98 6.65 4.52
N ALA A 141 -8.73 7.87 4.03
CA ALA A 141 -7.92 8.86 4.75
C ALA A 141 -8.61 9.31 6.05
N VAL A 142 -9.93 9.53 6.05
CA VAL A 142 -10.70 9.83 7.27
C VAL A 142 -10.63 8.66 8.26
N TYR A 143 -10.79 7.43 7.78
CA TYR A 143 -10.66 6.24 8.61
C TYR A 143 -9.26 6.14 9.24
N ASP A 144 -8.19 6.36 8.47
CA ASP A 144 -6.81 6.33 8.97
C ASP A 144 -6.59 7.36 10.09
N PHE A 145 -7.10 8.58 9.90
CA PHE A 145 -7.07 9.62 10.93
C PHE A 145 -7.78 9.18 12.22
N ILE A 146 -8.99 8.63 12.11
CA ILE A 146 -9.79 8.13 13.25
C ILE A 146 -9.07 6.96 13.92
N ALA A 147 -8.50 6.03 13.14
CA ALA A 147 -7.83 4.84 13.65
C ALA A 147 -6.54 5.18 14.43
N VAL A 148 -5.81 6.22 14.02
CA VAL A 148 -4.56 6.63 14.68
C VAL A 148 -4.81 7.53 15.89
N PHE A 149 -5.68 8.53 15.79
CA PHE A 149 -5.88 9.53 16.85
C PHE A 149 -6.96 9.17 17.85
N ILE A 150 -8.07 8.58 17.41
CA ILE A 150 -9.24 8.33 18.26
C ILE A 150 -9.15 6.94 18.87
N THR A 151 -9.09 5.89 18.05
CA THR A 151 -9.12 4.51 18.58
C THR A 151 -7.75 4.05 19.08
N GLY A 152 -6.67 4.61 18.54
CA GLY A 152 -5.30 4.22 18.87
C GLY A 152 -4.96 2.77 18.50
N HIS A 153 -5.85 2.04 17.80
CA HIS A 153 -5.68 0.63 17.52
C HIS A 153 -4.45 0.35 16.66
N MET A 154 -4.14 1.24 15.71
CA MET A 154 -2.92 1.16 14.91
C MET A 154 -1.65 1.31 15.75
N LYS A 155 -1.66 2.11 16.81
CA LYS A 155 -0.51 2.24 17.73
C LYS A 155 -0.30 0.94 18.51
N THR A 156 -1.39 0.27 18.90
CA THR A 156 -1.34 -1.04 19.58
C THR A 156 -0.79 -2.12 18.64
N ILE A 157 -1.25 -2.17 17.39
CA ILE A 157 -0.72 -3.10 16.37
C ILE A 157 0.77 -2.83 16.15
N ALA A 158 1.17 -1.58 15.92
CA ALA A 158 2.57 -1.23 15.66
C ALA A 158 3.49 -1.70 16.80
N ARG A 159 3.10 -1.49 18.06
CA ARG A 159 3.83 -1.97 19.24
C ARG A 159 3.88 -3.50 19.36
N ALA A 160 2.77 -4.18 19.07
CA ALA A 160 2.70 -5.65 19.13
C ALA A 160 3.50 -6.33 18.00
N VAL A 161 3.60 -5.64 16.86
CA VAL A 161 4.24 -6.16 15.65
C VAL A 161 5.75 -5.93 15.69
N SER A 162 6.19 -4.77 16.17
CA SER A 162 7.59 -4.39 16.29
C SER A 162 7.82 -3.82 17.70
N PRO A 163 8.17 -4.65 18.71
CA PRO A 163 8.38 -4.18 20.09
C PRO A 163 9.49 -3.12 20.20
N SER A 164 10.36 -3.01 19.19
CA SER A 164 11.31 -1.92 19.01
C SER A 164 10.67 -0.53 18.89
N PHE A 165 9.36 -0.43 18.62
CA PHE A 165 8.59 0.82 18.67
C PHE A 165 8.23 1.27 20.10
N SER A 166 8.46 0.44 21.13
CA SER A 166 7.88 0.63 22.46
C SER A 166 8.80 1.26 23.50
N GLU A 167 10.14 1.21 23.36
CA GLU A 167 11.02 1.43 24.53
C GLU A 167 12.25 2.33 24.33
N GLY A 168 12.31 3.16 23.28
CA GLY A 168 13.41 4.12 23.17
C GLY A 168 13.12 5.28 22.22
N PRO A 169 13.94 6.36 22.25
CA PRO A 169 13.92 7.36 21.19
C PRO A 169 14.05 6.62 19.87
N VAL A 170 13.06 6.78 18.98
CA VAL A 170 13.07 6.22 17.63
C VAL A 170 14.46 6.48 17.07
N SER A 171 15.28 5.44 16.93
CA SER A 171 16.59 5.64 16.32
C SER A 171 16.31 6.18 14.92
N SER A 172 16.91 7.32 14.62
CA SER A 172 16.63 8.22 13.50
C SER A 172 16.68 7.59 12.11
N ASP A 173 17.04 6.31 12.01
CA ASP A 173 17.60 5.74 10.80
C ASP A 173 16.59 4.94 9.98
N ARG A 174 15.36 4.70 10.47
CA ARG A 174 14.37 3.91 9.72
C ARG A 174 12.95 4.45 9.86
N TYR A 175 12.52 5.18 8.83
CA TYR A 175 11.11 5.44 8.59
C TYR A 175 10.47 4.25 7.87
N SER A 176 9.36 3.75 8.39
CA SER A 176 8.51 2.76 7.72
C SER A 176 7.22 3.42 7.26
N LEU A 177 6.86 3.21 6.00
CA LEU A 177 5.59 3.65 5.41
C LEU A 177 4.78 2.40 5.04
N GLY A 178 3.47 2.42 5.31
CA GLY A 178 2.61 1.34 4.88
C GLY A 178 2.52 1.29 3.36
N SER A 179 2.59 0.10 2.77
CA SER A 179 2.39 -0.05 1.31
C SER A 179 1.02 0.45 0.85
N GLY A 180 0.05 0.48 1.76
CA GLY A 180 -1.28 1.04 1.53
C GLY A 180 -1.35 2.53 1.38
N ASP A 181 -0.50 3.23 2.13
CA ASP A 181 -0.38 4.68 2.08
C ASP A 181 0.16 5.13 0.71
N VAL A 182 0.79 4.22 -0.03
CA VAL A 182 1.25 4.41 -1.41
C VAL A 182 0.21 3.89 -2.42
N ALA A 183 -0.37 2.71 -2.18
CA ALA A 183 -1.26 2.05 -3.12
C ALA A 183 -2.57 2.83 -3.35
N LEU A 184 -3.21 3.36 -2.32
CA LEU A 184 -4.50 4.06 -2.46
C LEU A 184 -4.38 5.38 -3.24
N PRO A 185 -3.39 6.26 -2.94
CA PRO A 185 -3.07 7.39 -3.81
C PRO A 185 -2.79 6.98 -5.26
N ALA A 186 -2.10 5.86 -5.48
CA ALA A 186 -1.81 5.36 -6.82
C ALA A 186 -3.07 4.87 -7.56
N VAL A 187 -4.05 4.28 -6.86
CA VAL A 187 -5.36 3.92 -7.45
C VAL A 187 -6.05 5.17 -7.96
N MET A 188 -6.11 6.23 -7.15
CA MET A 188 -6.67 7.52 -7.54
C MET A 188 -5.92 8.13 -8.73
N ALA A 189 -4.58 8.11 -8.70
CA ALA A 189 -3.76 8.58 -9.79
C ALA A 189 -4.06 7.85 -11.10
N SER A 190 -4.16 6.52 -11.07
CA SER A 190 -4.47 5.70 -12.24
C SER A 190 -5.87 6.00 -12.80
N ALA A 191 -6.88 6.09 -11.93
CA ALA A 191 -8.24 6.43 -12.33
C ALA A 191 -8.31 7.82 -12.96
N ALA A 192 -7.70 8.83 -12.32
CA ALA A 192 -7.64 10.20 -12.83
C ALA A 192 -6.88 10.29 -14.16
N PHE A 193 -5.77 9.57 -14.30
CA PHE A 193 -4.96 9.55 -15.53
C PHE A 193 -5.75 8.98 -16.72
N LYS A 194 -6.57 7.96 -16.49
CA LYS A 194 -7.48 7.39 -17.51
C LYS A 194 -8.48 8.43 -18.04
N ALA A 195 -9.04 9.28 -17.17
CA ALA A 195 -10.04 10.28 -17.58
C ALA A 195 -9.41 11.57 -18.13
N ALA A 196 -8.27 12.00 -17.57
CA ALA A 196 -7.58 13.21 -17.93
C ALA A 196 -6.10 13.11 -17.52
N PRO A 197 -5.18 12.77 -18.47
CA PRO A 197 -3.78 12.52 -18.15
C PRO A 197 -3.09 13.66 -17.39
N VAL A 198 -3.38 14.92 -17.77
CA VAL A 198 -2.85 16.11 -17.08
C VAL A 198 -3.34 16.19 -15.63
N VAL A 199 -4.62 15.94 -15.38
CA VAL A 199 -5.20 15.94 -14.02
C VAL A 199 -4.57 14.83 -13.18
N GLY A 200 -4.43 13.62 -13.74
CA GLY A 200 -3.76 12.50 -13.07
C GLY A 200 -2.31 12.81 -12.71
N MET A 201 -1.55 13.38 -13.65
CA MET A 201 -0.14 13.75 -13.43
C MET A 201 0.00 14.82 -12.34
N VAL A 202 -0.74 15.92 -12.43
CA VAL A 202 -0.61 17.04 -11.50
C VAL A 202 -1.13 16.68 -10.10
N SER A 203 -2.22 15.89 -9.99
CA SER A 203 -2.68 15.37 -8.70
C SER A 203 -1.69 14.40 -8.06
N THR A 204 -0.99 13.57 -8.86
CA THR A 204 0.07 12.69 -8.36
C THR A 204 1.25 13.48 -7.81
N LEU A 205 1.67 14.55 -8.49
CA LEU A 205 2.71 15.45 -7.97
C LEU A 205 2.29 16.09 -6.65
N ALA A 206 1.03 16.49 -6.52
CA ALA A 206 0.50 17.01 -5.26
C ALA A 206 0.54 15.95 -4.14
N ALA A 207 0.27 14.68 -4.43
CA ALA A 207 0.44 13.57 -3.48
C ALA A 207 1.90 13.44 -3.01
N MET A 208 2.88 13.57 -3.92
CA MET A 208 4.30 13.55 -3.58
C MET A 208 4.70 14.71 -2.68
N VAL A 209 4.15 15.91 -2.90
CA VAL A 209 4.33 17.06 -1.98
C VAL A 209 3.79 16.71 -0.59
N GLY A 210 2.61 16.10 -0.51
CA GLY A 210 2.03 15.61 0.74
C GLY A 210 2.92 14.62 1.48
N LEU A 211 3.52 13.67 0.76
CA LEU A 211 4.48 12.72 1.31
C LEU A 211 5.76 13.39 1.83
N VAL A 212 6.30 14.37 1.09
CA VAL A 212 7.47 15.14 1.54
C VAL A 212 7.14 15.93 2.81
N LEU A 213 5.97 16.57 2.87
CA LEU A 213 5.51 17.30 4.06
C LEU A 213 5.35 16.37 5.27
N LEU A 214 4.85 15.15 5.07
CA LEU A 214 4.78 14.13 6.11
C LEU A 214 6.18 13.83 6.68
N PHE A 215 7.17 13.55 5.83
CA PHE A 215 8.53 13.27 6.30
C PHE A 215 9.18 14.47 7.00
N VAL A 216 8.99 15.68 6.47
CA VAL A 216 9.45 16.91 7.12
C VAL A 216 8.79 17.09 8.49
N TYR A 217 7.51 16.77 8.64
CA TYR A 217 6.82 16.86 9.91
C TYR A 217 7.31 15.78 10.91
N VAL A 218 7.40 14.52 10.49
CA VAL A 218 7.85 13.39 11.32
C VAL A 218 9.30 13.61 11.80
N SER A 219 10.18 14.13 10.95
CA SER A 219 11.57 14.41 11.32
C SER A 219 11.71 15.47 12.42
N ARG A 220 10.72 16.36 12.59
CA ARG A 220 10.71 17.36 13.65
C ARG A 220 10.00 16.87 14.91
N LYS A 221 9.03 15.97 14.77
CA LYS A 221 8.20 15.44 15.85
C LYS A 221 8.11 13.91 15.71
N PRO A 222 9.04 13.14 16.28
CA PRO A 222 9.00 11.70 16.20
C PRO A 222 7.70 11.19 16.83
N GLY A 223 6.94 10.44 16.07
CA GLY A 223 5.63 9.95 16.50
C GLY A 223 4.93 9.14 15.41
N ILE A 224 3.92 8.39 15.83
CA ILE A 224 3.04 7.66 14.90
C ILE A 224 1.99 8.65 14.39
N LEU A 225 1.97 8.87 13.08
CA LEU A 225 1.04 9.77 12.40
C LEU A 225 0.29 8.99 11.31
N PRO A 226 -0.98 9.35 11.04
CA PRO A 226 -1.70 8.79 9.91
C PRO A 226 -1.09 9.37 8.63
N ALA A 227 -0.54 8.51 7.77
CA ALA A 227 0.17 8.95 6.57
C ALA A 227 -0.82 9.36 5.46
N LEU A 228 -1.93 8.63 5.32
CA LEU A 228 -2.88 8.84 4.24
C LEU A 228 -3.47 10.26 4.21
N PRO A 229 -3.89 10.89 5.32
CA PRO A 229 -4.37 12.28 5.29
C PRO A 229 -3.38 13.27 4.67
N PHE A 230 -2.09 13.14 4.96
CA PHE A 230 -1.07 14.05 4.43
C PHE A 230 -0.86 13.86 2.92
N ILE A 231 -0.98 12.62 2.43
CA ILE A 231 -0.79 12.30 1.01
C ILE A 231 -2.07 12.58 0.21
N ALA A 232 -3.21 12.16 0.74
CA ALA A 232 -4.52 12.26 0.08
C ALA A 232 -5.02 13.70 -0.02
N PHE A 233 -4.83 14.52 1.01
CA PHE A 233 -5.36 15.90 1.02
C PHE A 233 -4.89 16.74 -0.18
N PRO A 234 -3.57 16.91 -0.44
CA PRO A 234 -3.11 17.70 -1.57
C PRO A 234 -3.48 17.05 -2.92
N GLN A 235 -3.48 15.72 -3.00
CA GLN A 235 -3.90 15.01 -4.21
C GLN A 235 -5.38 15.27 -4.56
N LEU A 236 -6.28 15.13 -3.59
CA LEU A 236 -7.72 15.35 -3.74
C LEU A 236 -8.03 16.81 -4.04
N MET A 237 -7.39 17.74 -3.32
CA MET A 237 -7.56 19.18 -3.55
C MET A 237 -7.18 19.56 -4.99
N MET A 238 -6.03 19.07 -5.46
CA MET A 238 -5.56 19.34 -6.82
C MET A 238 -6.45 18.68 -7.89
N TYR A 239 -6.91 17.45 -7.63
CA TYR A 239 -7.85 16.76 -8.50
C TYR A 239 -9.15 17.56 -8.67
N VAL A 240 -9.80 17.95 -7.56
CA VAL A 240 -11.06 18.71 -7.57
C VAL A 240 -10.89 20.06 -8.27
N LEU A 241 -9.82 20.79 -7.97
CA LEU A 241 -9.53 22.09 -8.60
C LEU A 241 -9.43 21.96 -10.13
N LEU A 242 -8.63 21.01 -10.61
CA LEU A 242 -8.43 20.82 -12.05
C LEU A 242 -9.65 20.23 -12.76
N SER A 243 -10.44 19.40 -12.07
CA SER A 243 -11.71 18.90 -12.59
C SER A 243 -12.77 20.00 -12.72
N TYR A 244 -12.74 21.03 -11.88
CA TYR A 244 -13.64 22.17 -11.97
C TYR A 244 -13.26 23.16 -13.09
N LEU A 245 -11.97 23.30 -13.40
CA LEU A 245 -11.47 24.21 -14.43
C LEU A 245 -11.65 23.72 -15.87
N ARG A 246 -12.12 22.48 -16.05
CA ARG A 246 -12.28 21.83 -17.35
C ARG A 246 -13.75 21.79 -17.76
#